data_AF-A0A6A2XNR1-F1
#
_entry.id   AF-A0A6A2XNR1-F1
#
_cell.length_a   1.000
_cell.length_b   1.000
_cell.length_c   1.000
_cell.angle_alpha   90.00
_cell.angle_beta   90.00
_cell.angle_gamma   90.00
#
_symmetry.space_group_name_H-M   'P 1'
#
loop_
_entity.id
_entity.type
_entity.pdbx_description
1 polymer ?
#
loop_
_entity_poly.entity_id
_entity_poly.type
_entity_poly.pdbx_seq_one_letter_code
_entity_poly.pdbx_strand_id
1 'polypeptide(L)'
;MSYSHYTMGSGSRTSRRTLEFGRTYVVRPKGKHQATIVWLHGLGDNGSSWSQLLESLPLPNIKWICPTAPTRPVALLGGFPCTAWFDAGELSEDGPDDWEGLDASAAHMQTFCQLSH
;
A
#
# COMPACT_ATOMS: atom_id res chain seq x y z
N MET A 1 54.72 8.41 6.01
CA MET A 1 53.59 7.90 6.80
C MET A 1 52.43 8.86 6.62
N SER A 2 51.45 8.52 5.79
CA SER A 2 50.33 9.41 5.43
C SER A 2 49.19 9.30 6.43
N TYR A 3 48.83 10.42 7.05
CA TYR A 3 47.57 10.57 7.76
C TYR A 3 46.57 11.25 6.83
N SER A 4 45.54 10.52 6.41
CA SER A 4 44.32 11.12 5.84
C SER A 4 43.13 10.48 6.55
N HIS A 5 42.60 11.24 7.51
CA HIS A 5 41.37 10.96 8.24
C HIS A 5 40.20 11.31 7.31
N TYR A 6 39.46 10.32 6.82
CA TYR A 6 38.20 10.58 6.12
C TYR A 6 37.07 10.54 7.13
N THR A 7 36.54 11.73 7.44
CA THR A 7 35.41 11.91 8.34
C THR A 7 34.17 12.23 7.53
N MET A 8 33.18 11.36 7.66
CA MET A 8 31.73 11.51 7.45
C MET A 8 31.17 12.10 6.15
N GLY A 9 30.32 11.29 5.52
CA GLY A 9 29.15 11.75 4.78
C GLY A 9 27.94 10.89 5.15
N SER A 10 27.35 11.13 6.33
CA SER A 10 25.98 10.68 6.62
C SER A 10 25.04 11.51 5.77
N GLY A 11 24.72 11.01 4.59
CA GLY A 11 23.74 11.58 3.68
C GLY A 11 22.52 10.69 3.62
N SER A 12 21.74 10.62 4.70
CA SER A 12 20.34 10.18 4.58
C SER A 12 19.57 11.29 3.88
N ARG A 13 19.77 11.41 2.57
CA ARG A 13 18.79 12.02 1.68
C ARG A 13 17.74 10.94 1.49
N THR A 14 16.75 10.88 2.37
CA THR A 14 15.47 10.27 2.05
C THR A 14 14.95 11.03 0.83
N SER A 15 15.31 10.51 -0.35
CA SER A 15 14.64 10.82 -1.59
C SER A 15 13.15 10.70 -1.27
N ARG A 16 12.41 11.79 -1.48
CA ARG A 16 10.96 11.80 -1.45
C ARG A 16 10.51 10.83 -2.55
N ARG A 17 10.52 9.53 -2.24
CA ARG A 17 10.17 8.47 -3.17
C ARG A 17 8.68 8.61 -3.36
N THR A 18 8.27 9.15 -4.49
CA THR A 18 6.89 9.09 -4.93
C THR A 18 6.44 7.64 -4.84
N LEU A 19 5.44 7.37 -4.00
CA LEU A 19 4.88 6.04 -3.87
C LEU A 19 4.06 5.73 -5.11
N GLU A 20 4.58 4.82 -5.93
CA GLU A 20 3.86 4.33 -7.10
C GLU A 20 2.95 3.18 -6.68
N PHE A 21 1.67 3.47 -6.55
CA PHE A 21 0.65 2.46 -6.29
C PHE A 21 0.50 1.55 -7.52
N GLY A 22 0.30 0.26 -7.25
CA GLY A 22 0.07 -0.73 -8.30
C GLY A 22 -1.31 -0.59 -8.95
N ARG A 23 -1.58 -1.48 -9.89
CA ARG A 23 -2.85 -1.49 -10.64
C ARG A 23 -4.05 -1.62 -9.72
N THR A 24 -5.08 -0.81 -9.96
CA THR A 24 -6.39 -0.92 -9.32
C THR A 24 -7.33 -1.79 -10.16
N TYR A 25 -8.06 -2.68 -9.50
CA TYR A 25 -9.04 -3.58 -10.10
C TYR A 25 -10.44 -3.18 -9.63
N VAL A 26 -11.41 -3.14 -10.55
CA VAL A 26 -12.78 -2.74 -10.23
C VAL A 26 -13.73 -3.85 -10.62
N VAL A 27 -14.50 -4.34 -9.66
CA VAL A 27 -15.59 -5.29 -9.88
C VAL A 27 -16.89 -4.49 -9.87
N ARG A 28 -17.63 -4.55 -10.98
CA ARG A 28 -18.91 -3.84 -11.12
C ARG A 28 -20.00 -4.58 -10.34
N PRO A 29 -20.97 -3.85 -9.76
CA PRO A 29 -22.13 -4.49 -9.16
C PRO A 29 -22.91 -5.24 -10.24
N LYS A 30 -23.39 -6.44 -9.89
CA LYS A 30 -24.20 -7.29 -10.79
C LYS A 30 -25.66 -6.81 -10.86
N GLY A 31 -26.14 -6.15 -9.80
CA GLY A 31 -27.46 -5.54 -9.70
C GLY A 31 -27.40 -4.02 -9.58
N LYS A 32 -28.48 -3.40 -9.10
CA LYS A 32 -28.53 -1.95 -8.86
C LYS A 32 -27.43 -1.56 -7.86
N HIS A 33 -26.54 -0.66 -8.24
CA HIS A 33 -25.48 -0.17 -7.37
C HIS A 33 -26.08 0.52 -6.12
N GLN A 34 -25.69 0.07 -4.93
CA GLN A 34 -26.11 0.65 -3.65
C GLN A 34 -24.95 1.03 -2.76
N ALA A 35 -23.80 0.35 -2.89
CA ALA A 35 -22.62 0.63 -2.09
C ALA A 35 -21.34 0.43 -2.90
N THR A 36 -20.31 1.18 -2.53
CA THR A 36 -18.93 0.98 -2.98
C THR A 36 -18.08 0.59 -1.79
N ILE A 37 -17.25 -0.45 -1.93
CA ILE A 37 -16.26 -0.85 -0.94
C ILE A 37 -14.87 -0.79 -1.57
N VAL A 38 -13.95 -0.08 -0.92
CA VAL A 38 -12.51 -0.14 -1.22
C VAL A 38 -11.92 -1.25 -0.36
N TRP A 39 -11.39 -2.29 -1.00
CA TRP A 39 -10.83 -3.45 -0.31
C TRP A 39 -9.31 -3.49 -0.45
N LEU A 40 -8.60 -3.39 0.67
CA LEU A 40 -7.14 -3.44 0.71
C LEU A 40 -6.68 -4.88 0.96
N HIS A 41 -5.77 -5.37 0.12
CA HIS A 41 -5.15 -6.69 0.29
C HIS A 41 -4.11 -6.68 1.42
N GLY A 42 -3.72 -7.86 1.90
CA GLY A 42 -2.66 -8.03 2.90
C GLY A 42 -1.24 -7.92 2.31
N LEU A 43 -0.23 -7.90 3.18
CA LEU A 43 1.19 -7.85 2.81
C LEU A 43 1.56 -8.91 1.76
N GLY A 44 2.20 -8.49 0.67
CA GLY A 44 2.70 -9.38 -0.38
C GLY A 44 1.65 -9.85 -1.40
N ASP A 45 0.38 -9.49 -1.24
CA ASP A 45 -0.69 -9.82 -2.20
C ASP A 45 -0.96 -8.66 -3.18
N ASN A 46 -2.03 -8.72 -3.98
CA ASN A 46 -2.39 -7.69 -4.94
C ASN A 46 -3.90 -7.57 -5.13
N GLY A 47 -4.33 -6.48 -5.78
CA GLY A 47 -5.75 -6.20 -6.03
C GLY A 47 -6.42 -7.22 -6.98
N SER A 48 -5.66 -7.90 -7.84
CA SER A 48 -6.21 -8.90 -8.76
C SER A 48 -6.76 -10.10 -8.00
N SER A 49 -5.97 -10.67 -7.08
CA SER A 49 -6.34 -11.85 -6.29
C SER A 49 -7.66 -11.62 -5.56
N TRP A 50 -7.78 -10.47 -4.88
CA TRP A 50 -8.99 -10.12 -4.13
C TRP A 50 -10.18 -9.77 -5.02
N SER A 51 -9.96 -9.11 -6.17
CA SER A 51 -11.06 -8.81 -7.09
C SER A 51 -11.77 -10.07 -7.60
N GLN A 52 -11.02 -11.13 -7.89
CA GLN A 52 -11.58 -12.42 -8.33
C GLN A 52 -12.39 -13.09 -7.21
N LEU A 53 -11.87 -13.06 -5.98
CA LEU A 53 -12.59 -13.58 -4.82
C LEU A 53 -13.88 -12.79 -4.56
N LEU A 54 -13.82 -11.46 -4.56
CA LEU A 54 -14.96 -10.59 -4.28
C LEU A 54 -16.03 -10.66 -5.37
N GLU A 55 -15.65 -10.88 -6.63
CA GLU A 55 -16.59 -11.11 -7.73
C GLU A 55 -17.42 -12.40 -7.55
N SER A 56 -16.88 -13.40 -6.84
CA SER A 56 -17.59 -14.66 -6.57
C SER A 56 -18.66 -14.53 -5.47
N LEU A 57 -18.61 -13.49 -4.65
CA LEU A 57 -19.54 -13.33 -3.53
C LEU A 57 -20.97 -13.01 -4.00
N PRO A 58 -22.01 -13.51 -3.30
CA PRO A 58 -23.41 -13.25 -3.62
C PRO A 58 -23.87 -11.87 -3.13
N LEU A 59 -23.12 -10.81 -3.47
CA LEU A 59 -23.36 -9.43 -3.07
C LEU A 59 -23.60 -8.55 -4.31
N PRO A 60 -24.79 -8.62 -4.93
CA PRO A 60 -25.03 -8.06 -6.27
C PRO A 60 -25.00 -6.53 -6.30
N ASN A 61 -25.24 -5.85 -5.19
CA ASN A 61 -25.40 -4.39 -5.15
C ASN A 61 -24.11 -3.62 -4.82
N ILE A 62 -22.97 -4.32 -4.68
CA ILE A 62 -21.70 -3.75 -4.25
C ILE A 62 -20.75 -3.57 -5.44
N LYS A 63 -20.20 -2.37 -5.59
CA LYS A 63 -19.01 -2.11 -6.42
C LYS A 63 -17.76 -2.33 -5.56
N TRP A 64 -16.82 -3.13 -6.02
CA TRP A 64 -15.54 -3.34 -5.34
C TRP A 64 -14.43 -2.57 -6.05
N ILE A 65 -13.62 -1.84 -5.29
CA ILE A 65 -12.39 -1.20 -5.76
C ILE A 65 -11.24 -1.87 -4.99
N CYS A 66 -10.38 -2.58 -5.71
CA CYS A 66 -9.27 -3.35 -5.15
C CYS A 66 -7.95 -2.75 -5.64
N PRO A 67 -7.43 -1.70 -4.98
CA PRO A 67 -6.12 -1.14 -5.29
C PRO A 67 -5.00 -2.13 -4.97
N THR A 68 -3.84 -1.96 -5.60
CA THR A 68 -2.63 -2.71 -5.26
C THR A 68 -1.64 -1.76 -4.58
N ALA A 69 -1.09 -2.18 -3.44
CA ALA A 69 -0.10 -1.40 -2.70
C ALA A 69 1.17 -1.17 -3.54
N PRO A 70 1.97 -0.13 -3.23
CA PRO A 70 3.28 0.05 -3.83
C PRO A 70 4.19 -1.15 -3.53
N THR A 71 5.06 -1.50 -4.48
CA THR A 71 6.16 -2.43 -4.21
C THR A 71 7.27 -1.67 -3.49
N ARG A 72 7.57 -2.05 -2.25
CA ARG A 72 8.60 -1.42 -1.41
C ARG A 72 9.33 -2.46 -0.55
N PRO A 73 10.58 -2.17 -0.13
CA PRO A 73 11.26 -2.94 0.92
C PRO A 73 10.41 -2.94 2.20
N VAL A 74 10.38 -4.07 2.90
CA VAL A 74 9.66 -4.21 4.17
C VAL A 74 10.62 -4.66 5.26
N ALA A 75 10.74 -3.87 6.33
CA ALA A 75 11.68 -4.09 7.43
C ALA A 75 11.43 -5.44 8.13
N LEU A 76 10.17 -5.81 8.37
CA LEU A 76 9.77 -7.13 8.91
C LEU A 76 10.31 -8.31 8.09
N LEU A 77 10.50 -8.12 6.79
CA LEU A 77 11.01 -9.15 5.86
C LEU A 77 12.50 -8.96 5.54
N GLY A 78 13.26 -8.30 6.41
CA GLY A 78 14.69 -8.04 6.20
C GLY A 78 14.97 -7.14 4.99
N GLY A 79 14.02 -6.26 4.64
CA GLY A 79 14.11 -5.40 3.46
C GLY A 79 13.71 -6.06 2.14
N PHE A 80 13.14 -7.27 2.16
CA PHE A 80 12.65 -7.93 0.95
C PHE A 80 11.53 -7.08 0.29
N PRO A 81 11.63 -6.78 -1.03
CA PRO A 81 10.63 -5.98 -1.71
C PRO A 81 9.35 -6.77 -1.98
N CYS A 82 8.23 -6.28 -1.48
CA CYS A 82 6.90 -6.81 -1.79
C CYS A 82 5.86 -5.69 -1.74
N THR A 83 4.61 -6.00 -2.04
CA THR A 83 3.51 -5.05 -1.99
C THR A 83 3.12 -4.76 -0.54
N ALA A 84 3.31 -3.52 -0.10
CA ALA A 84 3.01 -3.09 1.27
C ALA A 84 2.49 -1.66 1.31
N TRP A 85 1.44 -1.42 2.10
CA TRP A 85 0.80 -0.10 2.25
C TRP A 85 1.67 0.88 3.06
N PHE A 86 2.45 0.35 4.00
CA PHE A 86 3.41 1.08 4.82
C PHE A 86 4.55 0.12 5.16
N ASP A 87 5.70 0.64 5.55
CA ASP A 87 6.81 -0.18 6.03
C ASP A 87 6.51 -0.61 7.48
N ALA A 88 6.37 -1.91 7.70
CA ALA A 88 6.18 -2.47 9.02
C ALA A 88 7.54 -2.98 9.53
N GLY A 89 7.97 -2.45 10.68
CA GLY A 89 9.14 -2.91 11.42
C GLY A 89 8.89 -4.23 12.16
N GLU A 90 9.35 -4.31 13.40
CA GLU A 90 8.94 -5.40 14.28
C GLU A 90 7.44 -5.28 14.61
N LEU A 91 6.75 -6.42 14.76
CA LEU A 91 5.37 -6.47 15.25
C LEU A 91 5.35 -6.21 16.78
N SER A 92 5.90 -5.08 17.21
CA SER A 92 5.89 -4.60 18.59
C SER A 92 5.20 -3.24 18.62
N GLU A 93 4.40 -2.97 19.66
CA GLU A 93 3.70 -1.69 19.84
C GLU A 93 4.67 -0.50 20.04
N ASP A 94 5.95 -0.80 20.32
CA ASP A 94 7.01 0.18 20.61
C ASP A 94 7.94 0.45 19.40
N GLY A 95 7.66 -0.14 18.24
CA GLY A 95 8.45 0.06 17.02
C GLY A 95 8.25 1.46 16.39
N PRO A 96 9.22 1.96 15.59
CA PRO A 96 9.01 3.18 14.82
C PRO A 96 7.98 2.93 13.72
N ASP A 97 6.80 3.57 13.83
CA ASP A 97 5.75 3.51 12.82
C ASP A 97 6.11 4.33 11.56
N ASP A 98 5.90 3.74 10.37
CA ASP A 98 5.96 4.44 9.08
C ASP A 98 4.72 5.32 8.87
N TRP A 99 4.63 6.40 9.65
CA TRP A 99 3.55 7.37 9.56
C TRP A 99 3.44 8.00 8.17
N GLU A 100 4.57 8.27 7.51
CA GLU A 100 4.57 8.86 6.16
C GLU A 100 3.96 7.90 5.13
N GLY A 101 4.31 6.61 5.18
CA GLY A 101 3.71 5.59 4.31
C GLY A 101 2.24 5.35 4.61
N LEU A 102 1.84 5.35 5.89
CA LEU A 102 0.45 5.27 6.31
C LEU A 102 -0.38 6.44 5.77
N ASP A 103 0.09 7.67 5.97
CA ASP A 103 -0.57 8.89 5.49
C ASP A 103 -0.67 8.90 3.96
N ALA A 104 0.39 8.50 3.25
CA ALA A 104 0.37 8.42 1.81
C ALA A 104 -0.64 7.37 1.29
N SER A 105 -0.72 6.21 1.94
CA SER A 105 -1.73 5.19 1.63
C SER A 105 -3.15 5.69 1.92
N ALA A 106 -3.37 6.34 3.06
CA ALA A 106 -4.66 6.93 3.40
C ALA A 106 -5.08 8.00 2.38
N ALA A 107 -4.16 8.90 1.99
CA ALA A 107 -4.40 9.92 0.98
C ALA A 107 -4.75 9.29 -0.38
N HIS A 108 -4.08 8.19 -0.77
CA HIS A 108 -4.43 7.45 -1.98
C HIS A 108 -5.85 6.86 -1.89
N MET A 109 -6.23 6.26 -0.76
CA MET A 109 -7.57 5.70 -0.58
C MET A 109 -8.68 6.76 -0.67
N GLN A 110 -8.42 7.98 -0.17
CA GLN A 110 -9.38 9.08 -0.25
C GLN A 110 -9.75 9.44 -1.70
N THR A 111 -8.83 9.25 -2.66
CA THR A 111 -9.12 9.51 -4.08
C THR A 111 -10.25 8.63 -4.62
N PHE A 112 -10.37 7.38 -4.14
CA PHE A 112 -11.44 6.47 -4.57
C PHE A 112 -12.80 6.84 -3.98
N CYS A 113 -12.82 7.35 -2.75
CA CYS A 113 -14.05 7.83 -2.10
C CYS A 113 -14.61 9.06 -2.83
N GLN A 114 -13.74 9.96 -3.30
CA GLN A 114 -14.15 11.17 -4.02
C GLN A 114 -14.71 10.86 -5.43
N LEU A 115 -14.27 9.78 -6.06
CA LEU A 115 -14.71 9.34 -7.40
C LEU A 115 -15.97 8.46 -7.38
N SER A 116 -16.51 8.14 -6.21
CA SER A 116 -17.67 7.26 -6.06
C SER A 116 -19.04 7.95 -6.01
N HIS A 117 -19.08 9.28 -6.13
CA HIS A 117 -20.29 10.08 -6.36
C HIS A 117 -20.57 10.27 -7.85
#